data_AF-A0AAQ3MLJ9-F1
#
_entry.id   AF-A0AAQ3MLJ9-F1
#
_cell.length_a   1.000
_cell.length_b   1.000
_cell.length_c   1.000
_cell.angle_alpha   90.00
_cell.angle_beta   90.00
_cell.angle_gamma   90.00
#
_symmetry.space_group_name_H-M   'P 1'
#
loop_
_entity.id
_entity.type
_entity.pdbx_description
1 polymer ?
#
loop_
_entity_poly.entity_id
_entity_poly.type
_entity_poly.pdbx_seq_one_letter_code
_entity_poly.pdbx_strand_id
1 'polypeptide(L)'
;MASLRVRCMQCGRPIVVPMEAAYSMSIMCYACQGQAQARNSLPQNYYFPNNNINNVPSYLPRPGYGYARRPYNQFYNPQPLQLVAPPPPPPLTPPSSFGNKRAVLVGISYGNRSNNLKGSVNDAQSMKYFLVNNLDFPTDSIRILTGTFNYMQ
;
A
#
# COMPACT_ATOMS: atom_id res chain seq x y z
N MET A 1 -17.68 -16.94 -3.87
CA MET A 1 -16.54 -16.10 -4.29
C MET A 1 -15.45 -16.22 -3.23
N ALA A 2 -14.27 -16.71 -3.58
CA ALA A 2 -13.21 -16.90 -2.60
C ALA A 2 -12.57 -15.55 -2.25
N SER A 3 -12.46 -15.28 -0.96
CA SER A 3 -11.97 -14.02 -0.40
C SER A 3 -10.79 -14.28 0.53
N LEU A 4 -9.81 -13.39 0.51
CA LEU A 4 -8.59 -13.48 1.32
C LEU A 4 -8.59 -12.36 2.36
N ARG A 5 -8.19 -12.66 3.61
CA ARG A 5 -7.93 -11.66 4.64
C ARG A 5 -6.47 -11.23 4.58
N VAL A 6 -6.24 -9.95 4.32
CA VAL A 6 -4.91 -9.35 4.19
C VAL A 6 -4.86 -8.03 4.97
N ARG A 7 -3.66 -7.51 5.22
CA ARG A 7 -3.48 -6.23 5.91
C ARG A 7 -3.26 -5.11 4.91
N CYS A 8 -3.90 -3.96 5.13
CA CYS A 8 -3.62 -2.75 4.36
C CYS A 8 -2.15 -2.36 4.48
N MET A 9 -1.49 -2.10 3.35
CA MET A 9 -0.07 -1.72 3.33
C MET A 9 0.22 -0.34 3.96
N GLN A 10 -0.80 0.52 4.06
CA GLN A 10 -0.66 1.89 4.58
C GLN A 10 -0.94 1.99 6.09
N CYS A 11 -1.97 1.30 6.60
CA CYS A 11 -2.44 1.45 7.99
C CYS A 11 -2.51 0.14 8.77
N GLY A 12 -2.13 -0.98 8.17
CA GLY A 12 -2.10 -2.30 8.80
C GLY A 12 -3.48 -2.91 9.11
N ARG A 13 -4.58 -2.18 8.86
CA ARG A 13 -5.94 -2.65 9.14
C ARG A 13 -6.25 -3.93 8.34
N PRO A 14 -6.83 -4.97 8.97
CA PRO A 14 -7.26 -6.17 8.26
C PRO A 14 -8.42 -5.83 7.33
N ILE A 15 -8.31 -6.28 6.08
CA ILE A 15 -9.32 -6.12 5.04
C ILE A 15 -9.58 -7.44 4.34
N VAL A 16 -10.78 -7.59 3.80
CA VAL A 16 -11.17 -8.73 2.98
C VAL A 16 -11.12 -8.28 1.53
N VAL A 17 -10.30 -8.95 0.73
CA VAL A 17 -10.19 -8.68 -0.71
C VAL A 17 -10.64 -9.91 -1.49
N PRO A 18 -11.27 -9.75 -2.67
CA PRO A 18 -11.49 -10.87 -3.57
C PRO A 18 -10.12 -11.41 -4.02
N MET A 19 -10.02 -12.73 -4.19
CA MET A 19 -8.76 -13.41 -4.51
C MET A 19 -8.05 -12.87 -5.76
N GLU A 20 -8.81 -12.34 -6.73
CA GLU A 20 -8.29 -11.67 -7.93
C GLU A 20 -7.55 -10.35 -7.61
N ALA A 21 -7.99 -9.61 -6.59
CA ALA A 21 -7.36 -8.36 -6.15
C ALA A 21 -6.21 -8.61 -5.15
N ALA A 22 -6.10 -9.82 -4.57
CA ALA A 22 -5.03 -10.19 -3.65
C ALA A 22 -3.65 -10.28 -4.34
N TYR A 23 -3.60 -10.40 -5.66
CA TYR A 23 -2.35 -10.38 -6.44
C TYR A 23 -1.93 -8.98 -6.87
N SER A 24 -2.67 -7.93 -6.48
CA SER A 24 -2.30 -6.55 -6.80
C SER A 24 -1.09 -6.09 -5.98
N MET A 25 -0.20 -5.32 -6.62
CA MET A 25 1.01 -4.77 -5.98
C MET A 25 0.72 -3.71 -4.92
N SER A 26 -0.52 -3.25 -4.77
CA SER A 26 -0.92 -2.20 -3.82
C SER A 26 -2.28 -2.50 -3.18
N ILE A 27 -2.26 -3.34 -2.14
CA ILE A 27 -3.45 -3.67 -1.36
C ILE A 27 -3.67 -2.62 -0.26
N MET A 28 -4.63 -1.74 -0.49
CA MET A 28 -4.98 -0.66 0.41
C MET A 28 -6.44 -0.79 0.88
N CYS A 29 -6.72 -0.35 2.10
CA CYS A 29 -8.11 -0.21 2.54
C CYS A 29 -8.75 1.02 1.88
N TYR A 30 -10.07 1.02 1.77
CA TYR A 30 -10.85 2.10 1.16
C TYR A 30 -10.49 3.51 1.70
N ALA A 31 -10.23 3.61 3.01
CA ALA A 31 -9.83 4.86 3.65
C ALA A 31 -8.45 5.37 3.19
N CYS A 32 -7.46 4.47 3.06
CA CYS A 32 -6.12 4.83 2.59
C CYS A 32 -6.08 5.04 1.08
N GLN A 33 -6.91 4.32 0.33
CA GLN A 33 -7.06 4.49 -1.11
C GLN A 33 -7.63 5.87 -1.46
N GLY A 34 -8.59 6.38 -0.67
CA GLY A 34 -9.11 7.74 -0.82
C GLY A 34 -8.06 8.85 -0.58
N GLN A 35 -7.01 8.59 0.22
CA GLN A 35 -5.93 9.55 0.41
C GLN A 35 -4.87 9.54 -0.69
N ALA A 36 -4.68 8.41 -1.37
CA ALA A 36 -3.78 8.31 -2.52
C ALA A 36 -4.30 9.11 -3.73
N GLN A 37 -5.62 9.15 -3.93
CA GLN A 37 -6.24 9.98 -4.97
C GLN A 37 -6.05 11.49 -4.71
N ALA A 38 -6.13 11.93 -3.45
CA ALA A 38 -5.90 13.32 -3.08
C ALA A 38 -4.43 13.78 -3.23
N ARG A 39 -3.46 12.84 -3.19
CA ARG A 39 -2.04 13.16 -3.39
C ARG A 39 -1.64 13.27 -4.87
N ASN A 40 -2.37 12.64 -5.78
CA ASN A 40 -2.05 12.66 -7.22
C ASN A 40 -2.76 13.78 -8.00
N SER A 41 -3.64 14.56 -7.35
CA SER A 41 -4.24 15.75 -7.92
C SER A 41 -3.70 17.02 -7.25
N LEU A 42 -2.44 17.35 -7.51
CA LEU A 42 -1.99 18.74 -7.38
C LEU A 42 -1.15 19.10 -8.60
N PRO A 43 -1.48 20.24 -9.22
CA PRO A 43 -0.48 21.28 -9.19
C PRO A 43 -1.04 22.56 -8.55
N GLN A 44 -0.09 23.29 -7.94
CA GLN A 44 -0.09 24.74 -7.77
C GLN A 44 -1.01 25.34 -6.69
N ASN A 45 -0.40 25.54 -5.52
CA ASN A 45 -0.29 26.82 -4.83
C ASN A 45 -1.16 27.96 -5.42
N TYR A 46 -2.34 28.19 -4.83
CA TYR A 46 -2.94 29.52 -4.78
C TYR A 46 -3.33 29.83 -3.33
N TYR A 47 -2.94 31.05 -2.95
CA TYR A 47 -3.05 31.71 -1.67
C TYR A 47 -4.51 31.81 -1.19
N PHE A 48 -4.80 31.42 0.05
CA PHE A 48 -5.92 32.00 0.82
C PHE A 48 -5.50 32.22 2.28
N PRO A 49 -5.69 33.44 2.82
CA PRO A 49 -5.28 33.80 4.16
C PRO A 49 -6.33 33.39 5.19
N ASN A 50 -5.83 32.83 6.31
CA ASN A 50 -6.31 32.92 7.70
C ASN A 50 -7.82 32.71 8.00
N ASN A 51 -8.14 31.81 8.94
CA ASN A 51 -8.62 32.18 10.29
C ASN A 51 -9.28 31.02 11.07
N ASN A 52 -8.88 30.96 12.34
CA ASN A 52 -9.67 30.58 13.53
C ASN A 52 -9.94 29.07 13.83
N ILE A 53 -9.03 28.51 14.62
CA ILE A 53 -9.28 27.46 15.60
C ILE A 53 -10.27 28.02 16.63
N ASN A 54 -11.58 27.89 16.40
CA ASN A 54 -12.68 27.96 17.39
C ASN A 54 -14.02 28.20 16.66
N ASN A 55 -14.53 27.20 15.91
CA ASN A 55 -15.97 27.16 15.63
C ASN A 55 -16.41 25.74 15.23
N VAL A 56 -16.91 24.96 16.19
CA VAL A 56 -17.71 23.77 15.90
C VAL A 56 -19.17 24.19 16.01
N PRO A 57 -19.97 24.17 14.92
CA PRO A 57 -21.40 24.37 15.00
C PRO A 57 -22.05 23.12 15.61
N SER A 58 -22.51 23.25 16.85
CA SER A 58 -23.42 22.34 17.53
C SER A 58 -24.77 22.30 16.80
N TYR A 59 -25.15 21.12 16.30
CA TYR A 59 -26.54 20.89 15.88
C TYR A 59 -27.48 20.87 17.10
N LEU A 60 -28.65 21.48 16.87
CA LEU A 60 -29.68 21.97 17.79
C LEU A 60 -30.34 20.98 18.78
N PRO A 61 -31.07 21.52 19.81
CA PRO A 61 -31.71 20.75 20.88
C PRO A 61 -33.10 20.22 20.50
N ARG A 62 -33.47 19.04 21.02
CA ARG A 62 -34.80 18.42 20.87
C ARG A 62 -35.60 18.58 22.19
N PRO A 63 -36.74 19.28 22.21
CA PRO A 63 -37.63 19.30 23.37
C PRO A 63 -38.74 18.24 23.22
N GLY A 64 -38.97 17.45 24.26
CA GLY A 64 -40.04 16.45 24.28
C GLY A 64 -40.22 15.84 25.68
N TYR A 65 -41.25 16.31 26.36
CA TYR A 65 -41.75 16.00 27.70
C TYR A 65 -41.76 14.54 28.13
N GLY A 66 -41.52 14.29 29.43
CA GLY A 66 -41.75 13.00 30.07
C GLY A 66 -41.25 12.95 31.51
N TYR A 67 -42.12 13.28 32.45
CA TYR A 67 -41.92 13.13 33.89
C TYR A 67 -41.90 11.64 34.28
N ALA A 68 -40.88 11.17 35.01
CA ALA A 68 -41.02 10.04 35.95
C ALA A 68 -39.84 9.97 36.92
N ARG A 69 -40.17 9.65 38.18
CA ARG A 69 -39.33 9.69 39.40
C ARG A 69 -38.33 8.51 39.50
N ARG A 70 -37.16 8.81 40.11
CA ARG A 70 -36.35 8.12 41.17
C ARG A 70 -36.70 6.67 41.58
N PRO A 71 -35.77 5.81 42.12
CA PRO A 71 -34.84 6.19 43.22
C PRO A 71 -33.47 5.45 43.38
N TYR A 72 -32.63 6.08 44.21
CA TYR A 72 -31.60 5.62 45.18
C TYR A 72 -30.81 4.29 45.05
N ASN A 73 -29.48 4.46 45.16
CA ASN A 73 -28.44 3.61 45.77
C ASN A 73 -28.17 2.21 45.19
N GLN A 74 -27.06 2.10 44.45
CA GLN A 74 -26.18 0.93 44.56
C GLN A 74 -24.72 1.36 44.57
N PHE A 75 -24.13 1.25 45.75
CA PHE A 75 -22.68 1.21 45.96
C PHE A 75 -22.12 0.04 45.15
N TYR A 76 -21.41 0.34 44.07
CA TYR A 76 -20.43 -0.57 43.49
C TYR A 76 -19.16 0.23 43.27
N ASN A 77 -18.12 -0.07 44.05
CA ASN A 77 -16.77 0.41 43.78
C ASN A 77 -16.35 -0.14 42.40
N PRO A 78 -16.04 0.70 41.39
CA PRO A 78 -15.39 0.19 40.19
C PRO A 78 -13.95 -0.16 40.56
N GLN A 79 -13.59 -1.43 40.44
CA GLN A 79 -12.21 -1.88 40.48
C GLN A 79 -11.38 -1.09 39.45
N PRO A 80 -10.14 -0.67 39.75
CA PRO A 80 -9.31 -0.01 38.76
C PRO A 80 -9.01 -1.00 37.62
N LEU A 81 -9.47 -0.66 36.41
CA LEU A 81 -9.09 -1.34 35.18
C LEU A 81 -7.56 -1.32 35.09
N GLN A 82 -6.93 -2.48 35.24
CA GLN A 82 -5.51 -2.63 34.95
C GLN A 82 -5.31 -2.38 33.46
N LEU A 83 -4.76 -1.20 33.10
CA LEU A 83 -4.29 -0.92 31.76
C LEU A 83 -3.12 -1.87 31.45
N VAL A 84 -3.44 -3.01 30.82
CA VAL A 84 -2.42 -3.84 30.18
C VAL A 84 -1.88 -3.00 29.01
N ALA A 85 -0.62 -2.57 29.12
CA ALA A 85 0.04 -1.84 28.05
C ALA A 85 0.01 -2.68 26.76
N PRO A 86 -0.33 -2.08 25.59
CA PRO A 86 -0.30 -2.80 24.33
C PRO A 86 1.12 -3.34 24.08
N PRO A 87 1.25 -4.54 23.48
CA PRO A 87 2.56 -5.11 23.18
C PRO A 87 3.36 -4.15 22.29
N PRO A 88 4.70 -4.10 22.46
CA PRO A 88 5.54 -3.22 21.66
C PRO A 88 5.34 -3.50 20.17
N PRO A 89 5.34 -2.46 19.33
CA PRO A 89 5.23 -2.64 17.89
C PRO A 89 6.36 -3.56 17.39
N PRO A 90 6.09 -4.41 16.39
CA PRO A 90 7.11 -5.27 15.82
C PRO A 90 8.28 -4.42 15.31
N PRO A 91 9.52 -4.92 15.41
CA PRO A 91 10.69 -4.22 14.90
C PRO A 91 10.47 -3.87 13.42
N LEU A 92 10.71 -2.60 13.09
CA LEU A 92 10.65 -2.11 11.72
C LEU A 92 11.64 -2.92 10.89
N THR A 93 11.15 -3.67 9.91
CA THR A 93 12.03 -4.33 8.94
C THR A 93 12.91 -3.28 8.29
N PRO A 94 14.23 -3.48 8.22
CA PRO A 94 15.10 -2.53 7.55
C PRO A 94 14.61 -2.31 6.11
N PRO A 95 14.67 -1.08 5.60
CA PRO A 95 14.30 -0.82 4.21
C PRO A 95 15.11 -1.75 3.30
N SER A 96 14.44 -2.32 2.29
CA SER A 96 15.07 -3.11 1.22
C SER A 96 16.35 -2.42 0.75
N SER A 97 17.47 -3.15 0.73
CA SER A 97 18.74 -2.65 0.19
C SER A 97 18.64 -2.19 -1.27
N PHE A 98 17.58 -2.63 -1.97
CA PHE A 98 17.29 -2.30 -3.36
C PHE A 98 16.21 -1.22 -3.51
N GLY A 99 15.76 -0.61 -2.40
CA GLY A 99 14.62 0.32 -2.41
C GLY A 99 13.33 -0.36 -2.89
N ASN A 100 12.45 0.44 -3.51
CA ASN A 100 11.13 0.03 -4.01
C ASN A 100 11.12 -0.31 -5.52
N LYS A 101 12.25 -0.20 -6.22
CA LYS A 101 12.37 -0.44 -7.67
C LYS A 101 13.02 -1.80 -7.90
N ARG A 102 12.33 -2.72 -8.58
CA ARG A 102 12.82 -4.07 -8.92
C ARG A 102 12.27 -4.47 -10.27
N ALA A 103 13.05 -5.17 -11.07
CA ALA A 103 12.64 -5.59 -12.40
C ALA A 103 13.10 -7.01 -12.75
N VAL A 104 12.29 -7.71 -13.52
CA VAL A 104 12.68 -8.95 -14.20
C VAL A 104 12.54 -8.71 -15.70
N LEU A 105 13.62 -8.93 -16.44
CA LEU A 105 13.68 -8.77 -17.89
C LEU A 105 13.88 -10.13 -18.53
N VAL A 106 13.11 -10.43 -19.58
CA VAL A 106 13.17 -11.73 -20.25
C VAL A 106 13.40 -11.52 -21.75
N GLY A 107 14.44 -12.14 -22.29
CA GLY A 107 14.76 -12.13 -23.71
C GLY A 107 14.89 -13.55 -24.23
N ILE A 108 13.97 -14.00 -25.09
CA ILE A 108 13.99 -15.37 -25.65
C ILE A 108 14.13 -15.29 -27.16
N SER A 109 15.24 -15.81 -27.67
CA SER A 109 15.50 -15.83 -29.10
C SER A 109 15.10 -17.15 -29.78
N TYR A 110 14.68 -18.18 -29.03
CA TYR A 110 14.32 -19.51 -29.58
C TYR A 110 15.35 -20.04 -30.60
N GLY A 111 16.65 -19.80 -30.35
CA GLY A 111 17.73 -20.18 -31.26
C GLY A 111 17.63 -21.64 -31.71
N ASN A 112 18.01 -21.90 -32.97
CA ASN A 112 17.95 -23.23 -33.62
C ASN A 112 16.54 -23.81 -33.80
N ARG A 113 15.48 -23.00 -33.68
CA ARG A 113 14.11 -23.37 -34.08
C ARG A 113 13.65 -22.56 -35.29
N SER A 114 12.61 -23.05 -35.97
CA SER A 114 11.98 -22.36 -37.11
C SER A 114 11.41 -20.99 -36.75
N ASN A 115 11.09 -20.77 -35.47
CA ASN A 115 10.56 -19.53 -34.93
C ASN A 115 11.62 -18.67 -34.20
N ASN A 116 12.88 -18.72 -34.67
CA ASN A 116 13.97 -17.92 -34.12
C ASN A 116 13.66 -16.42 -34.19
N LEU A 117 13.74 -15.74 -33.04
CA LEU A 117 13.56 -14.30 -32.91
C LEU A 117 14.92 -13.62 -32.74
N LYS A 118 15.26 -12.77 -33.71
CA LYS A 118 16.42 -11.89 -33.61
C LYS A 118 16.04 -10.67 -32.75
N GLY A 119 16.97 -10.21 -31.93
CA GLY A 119 16.81 -8.95 -31.17
C GLY A 119 16.28 -9.10 -29.75
N SER A 120 15.45 -10.09 -29.41
CA SER A 120 14.79 -10.15 -28.10
C SER A 120 15.74 -10.16 -26.88
N VAL A 121 16.92 -10.77 -27.01
CA VAL A 121 17.95 -10.72 -25.97
C VAL A 121 18.60 -9.33 -25.88
N ASN A 122 18.83 -8.68 -27.03
CA ASN A 122 19.34 -7.32 -27.08
C ASN A 122 18.33 -6.34 -26.49
N ASP A 123 17.04 -6.49 -26.80
CA ASP A 123 15.98 -5.65 -26.25
C ASP A 123 15.95 -5.71 -24.71
N ALA A 124 16.12 -6.92 -24.13
CA ALA A 124 16.25 -7.08 -22.69
C ALA A 124 17.49 -6.37 -22.11
N GLN A 125 18.62 -6.36 -22.84
CA GLN A 125 19.82 -5.63 -22.42
C GLN A 125 19.65 -4.12 -22.53
N SER A 126 19.06 -3.63 -23.62
CA SER A 126 18.73 -2.22 -23.80
C SER A 126 17.76 -1.73 -22.72
N MET A 127 16.78 -2.55 -22.35
CA MET A 127 15.90 -2.24 -21.22
C MET A 127 16.65 -2.17 -19.90
N LYS A 128 17.60 -3.08 -19.63
CA LYS A 128 18.44 -2.99 -18.43
C LYS A 128 19.17 -1.65 -18.38
N TYR A 129 19.80 -1.26 -19.47
CA TYR A 129 20.52 0.01 -19.57
C TYR A 129 19.58 1.19 -19.28
N PHE A 130 18.41 1.23 -19.92
CA PHE A 130 17.43 2.29 -19.68
C PHE A 130 16.97 2.35 -18.20
N LEU A 131 16.68 1.20 -17.59
CA LEU A 131 16.25 1.14 -16.19
C LEU A 131 17.32 1.69 -15.22
N VAL A 132 18.59 1.35 -15.46
CA VAL A 132 19.70 1.79 -14.61
C VAL A 132 20.03 3.27 -14.84
N ASN A 133 20.21 3.67 -16.09
CA ASN A 133 20.75 4.98 -16.44
C ASN A 133 19.73 6.10 -16.44
N ASN A 134 18.44 5.80 -16.66
CA ASN A 134 17.40 6.82 -16.83
C ASN A 134 16.34 6.77 -15.73
N LEU A 135 16.16 5.61 -15.09
CA LEU A 135 15.11 5.41 -14.07
C LEU A 135 15.68 5.06 -12.69
N ASP A 136 17.00 5.11 -12.51
CA ASP A 136 17.70 4.89 -11.23
C ASP A 136 17.33 3.56 -10.55
N PHE A 137 17.19 2.49 -11.32
CA PHE A 137 17.08 1.15 -10.74
C PHE A 137 18.47 0.71 -10.24
N PRO A 138 18.59 0.24 -9.00
CA PRO A 138 19.82 -0.40 -8.54
C PRO A 138 20.12 -1.61 -9.43
N THR A 139 21.35 -1.76 -9.91
CA THR A 139 21.72 -2.85 -10.84
C THR A 139 21.38 -4.23 -10.28
N ASP A 140 21.62 -4.44 -8.99
CA ASP A 140 21.36 -5.70 -8.28
C ASP A 140 19.86 -5.98 -8.07
N SER A 141 19.00 -4.99 -8.30
CA SER A 141 17.53 -5.12 -8.25
C SER A 141 16.91 -5.66 -9.56
N ILE A 142 17.74 -5.83 -10.61
CA ILE A 142 17.30 -6.24 -11.94
C ILE A 142 17.80 -7.65 -12.25
N ARG A 143 16.89 -8.59 -12.49
CA ARG A 143 17.23 -9.95 -12.94
C ARG A 143 16.93 -10.11 -14.43
N ILE A 144 17.92 -10.51 -15.22
CA ILE A 144 17.73 -10.80 -16.64
C ILE A 144 17.73 -12.31 -16.86
N LEU A 145 16.74 -12.81 -17.58
CA LEU A 145 16.62 -14.20 -18.02
C LEU A 145 16.72 -14.24 -19.55
N THR A 146 17.80 -14.81 -20.08
CA THR A 146 18.05 -14.91 -21.52
C THR A 146 18.01 -16.36 -21.97
N GLY A 147 17.21 -16.66 -22.99
CA GLY A 147 17.16 -17.97 -23.63
C GLY A 147 17.85 -17.97 -25.00
N THR A 148 19.16 -18.20 -25.02
CA THR A 148 19.92 -18.50 -26.24
C THR A 148 20.40 -19.95 -26.20
N PHE A 149 19.89 -20.80 -27.08
CA PHE A 149 20.43 -22.14 -27.26
C PHE A 149 21.71 -22.06 -28.10
N ASN A 150 22.85 -21.78 -27.46
CA ASN A 150 24.15 -22.09 -28.03
C ASN A 150 24.50 -23.50 -27.58
N TYR A 151 24.42 -24.49 -28.47
CA TYR A 151 25.04 -25.78 -28.21
C TYR A 151 26.54 -25.55 -28.15
N MET A 152 27.15 -25.96 -27.03
CA MET A 152 28.60 -26.08 -26.91
C MET A 152 29.05 -27.08 -27.99
N GLN A 153 29.88 -26.61 -28.93
CA GLN A 153 30.74 -27.44 -29.78
C GLN A 153 32.16 -27.33 -29.22
#